data_AF-A0A0D2BU20-F1
#
_entry.id   AF-A0A0D2BU20-F1
#
_cell.length_a   1.000
_cell.length_b   1.000
_cell.length_c   1.000
_cell.angle_alpha   90.00
_cell.angle_beta   90.00
_cell.angle_gamma   90.00
#
_symmetry.space_group_name_H-M   'P 1'
#
loop_
_entity.id
_entity.type
_entity.pdbx_description
1 polymer ?
#
loop_
_entity_poly.entity_id
_entity_poly.type
_entity_poly.pdbx_seq_one_letter_code
_entity_poly.pdbx_strand_id
1 'polypeptide(L)'
;MLPPKSPNTSSTTTTLTLPLRAAPPKSVILDPYFTLLYEDNKKNLQHFLDNKAPLPVKEVLATSRFAEYLLSKEPGPRVQYGNLRPALSAIRSFLVSSPGGKKLLAFYKHLLQVQGRWLMATAQLVSFELYVKLTYALFISRDDKKLLDHFIKVIPGALSKVANYSNVDRASFDTLLNLEKNRLQEASFSAADSLFNFKVSKEFYHTHGKLLTAIEVHEAKLEELRERAARRKAERQARIQAAYTRNSATLNRQMGMAGMTPHHPEVEASVCQYTKEIRNEFFSFNEDTDAQEPLDLTGE
;
A
#
# COMPACT_ATOMS: atom_id res chain seq x y z
N MET A 1 42.82 25.47 65.24
CA MET A 1 41.99 24.73 64.26
C MET A 1 40.81 25.62 63.89
N LEU A 2 40.86 26.20 62.70
CA LEU A 2 39.79 27.03 62.14
C LEU A 2 38.98 26.16 61.16
N PRO A 3 37.65 26.00 61.34
CA PRO A 3 36.83 25.34 60.34
C PRO A 3 36.52 26.27 59.15
N PRO A 4 36.21 25.70 57.97
CA PRO A 4 36.31 26.39 56.69
C PRO A 4 35.08 27.21 56.31
N LYS A 5 35.33 28.23 55.46
CA LYS A 5 34.38 29.01 54.66
C LYS A 5 33.28 28.14 54.06
N SER A 6 32.03 28.41 54.42
CA SER A 6 30.86 28.05 53.60
C SER A 6 30.59 29.15 52.57
N PRO A 7 30.38 28.81 51.29
CA PRO A 7 30.08 29.77 50.25
C PRO A 7 28.58 30.12 50.24
N ASN A 8 28.32 31.41 50.03
CA ASN A 8 27.08 32.07 49.62
C ASN A 8 25.99 31.13 49.07
N THR A 9 24.96 30.86 49.87
CA THR A 9 23.66 30.42 49.36
C THR A 9 22.86 31.65 48.93
N SER A 10 23.11 32.13 47.72
CA SER A 10 22.19 33.03 47.03
C SER A 10 20.96 32.22 46.59
N SER A 11 20.00 32.09 47.49
CA SER A 11 18.66 31.56 47.20
C SER A 11 17.88 32.59 46.39
N THR A 12 18.10 32.58 45.08
CA THR A 12 17.24 33.27 44.12
C THR A 12 16.69 32.25 43.15
N THR A 13 15.61 31.57 43.57
CA THR A 13 14.70 30.91 42.63
C THR A 13 13.29 31.20 43.10
N THR A 14 12.87 32.44 42.87
CA THR A 14 11.46 32.83 42.87
C THR A 14 10.82 32.25 41.61
N THR A 15 10.42 30.99 41.66
CA THR A 15 9.39 30.47 40.74
C THR A 15 8.05 31.03 41.18
N LEU A 16 7.73 32.21 40.67
CA LEU A 16 6.37 32.76 40.63
C LEU A 16 5.48 31.79 39.86
N THR A 17 4.84 30.84 40.55
CA THR A 17 3.74 30.05 40.00
C THR A 17 2.49 30.92 39.94
N LEU A 18 2.33 31.62 38.82
CA LEU A 18 1.03 32.16 38.43
C LEU A 18 0.01 31.00 38.39
N PRO A 19 -1.21 31.17 38.95
CA PRO A 19 -2.26 30.19 38.77
C PRO A 19 -2.54 30.10 37.26
N LEU A 20 -2.31 28.92 36.68
CA LEU A 20 -2.69 28.59 35.31
C LEU A 20 -4.17 28.93 35.15
N ARG A 21 -4.45 30.07 34.52
CA ARG A 21 -5.77 30.41 33.98
C ARG A 21 -6.21 29.18 33.19
N ALA A 22 -7.33 28.56 33.58
CA ALA A 22 -7.86 27.40 32.88
C ALA A 22 -7.92 27.73 31.39
N ALA A 23 -7.10 27.05 30.59
CA ALA A 23 -7.13 27.23 29.15
C ALA A 23 -8.56 26.92 28.69
N PRO A 24 -9.16 27.72 27.79
CA PRO A 24 -10.48 27.42 27.28
C PRO A 24 -10.47 26.00 26.71
N PRO A 25 -11.54 25.20 26.92
CA PRO A 25 -11.60 23.86 26.36
C PRO A 25 -11.38 23.97 24.85
N LYS A 26 -10.35 23.27 24.35
CA LYS A 26 -10.06 23.20 22.91
C LYS A 26 -11.28 22.56 22.25
N SER A 27 -11.91 23.28 21.31
CA SER A 27 -13.06 22.78 20.55
C SER A 27 -12.72 21.41 19.94
N VAL A 28 -13.69 20.50 19.91
CA VAL A 28 -13.49 19.13 19.39
C VAL A 28 -13.11 19.16 17.90
N ILE A 29 -13.46 20.22 17.18
CA ILE A 29 -13.04 20.41 15.78
C ILE A 29 -11.51 20.44 15.64
N LEU A 30 -10.78 20.89 16.66
CA LEU A 30 -9.32 20.93 16.65
C LEU A 30 -8.68 19.57 16.92
N ASP A 31 -9.46 18.54 17.23
CA ASP A 31 -8.96 17.18 17.40
C ASP A 31 -8.61 16.59 16.02
N PRO A 32 -7.36 16.17 15.76
CA PRO A 32 -6.98 15.60 14.48
C PRO A 32 -7.81 14.38 14.10
N TYR A 33 -8.35 13.63 15.07
CA TYR A 33 -9.24 12.52 14.78
C TYR A 33 -10.62 12.98 14.31
N PHE A 34 -11.10 14.14 14.80
CA PHE A 34 -12.31 14.76 14.27
C PHE A 34 -12.12 15.19 12.81
N THR A 35 -11.01 15.87 12.52
CA THR A 35 -10.64 16.25 11.14
C THR A 35 -10.61 15.06 10.19
N LEU A 36 -10.04 13.94 10.63
CA LEU A 36 -9.88 12.77 9.76
C LEU A 36 -11.18 11.96 9.57
N LEU A 37 -12.09 11.98 10.55
CA LEU A 37 -13.28 11.11 10.54
C LEU A 37 -14.60 11.85 10.30
N TYR A 38 -14.73 13.10 10.74
CA TYR A 38 -16.01 13.81 10.80
C TYR A 38 -16.03 15.14 10.05
N GLU A 39 -14.89 15.83 9.93
CA GLU A 39 -14.84 17.13 9.24
C GLU A 39 -15.33 17.01 7.79
N ASP A 40 -16.35 17.82 7.48
CA ASP A 40 -17.07 17.83 6.20
C ASP A 40 -17.66 16.48 5.75
N ASN A 41 -17.66 15.46 6.63
CA ASN A 41 -18.22 14.15 6.35
C ASN A 41 -19.65 14.05 6.87
N LYS A 42 -20.60 14.46 6.02
CA LYS A 42 -22.04 14.43 6.34
C LYS A 42 -22.54 13.07 6.83
N LYS A 43 -22.06 11.96 6.24
CA LYS A 43 -22.51 10.60 6.62
C LYS A 43 -22.12 10.26 8.04
N ASN A 44 -20.87 10.54 8.42
CA ASN A 44 -20.35 10.21 9.75
C ASN A 44 -20.96 11.13 10.82
N LEU A 45 -21.10 12.42 10.53
CA LEU A 45 -21.82 13.37 11.39
C LEU A 45 -23.29 12.98 11.57
N GLN A 46 -23.94 12.51 10.51
CA GLN A 46 -25.33 12.06 10.57
C GLN A 46 -25.48 10.75 11.35
N HIS A 47 -24.57 9.79 11.17
CA HIS A 47 -24.51 8.58 11.99
C HIS A 47 -24.42 8.93 13.49
N PHE A 48 -23.57 9.89 13.86
CA PHE A 48 -23.45 10.34 15.25
C PHE A 48 -24.77 10.90 15.80
N LEU A 49 -25.48 11.75 15.03
CA LEU A 49 -26.75 12.34 15.46
C LEU A 49 -27.90 11.32 15.53
N ASP A 50 -27.98 10.42 14.55
CA ASP A 50 -29.11 9.50 14.40
C ASP A 50 -28.96 8.28 15.31
N ASN A 51 -27.77 7.68 15.35
CA ASN A 51 -27.53 6.43 16.08
C ASN A 51 -26.99 6.65 17.49
N LYS A 52 -26.43 7.82 17.79
CA LYS A 52 -25.87 8.16 19.13
C LYS A 52 -24.87 7.12 19.62
N ALA A 53 -24.03 6.65 18.70
CA ALA A 53 -23.07 5.58 18.92
C ALA A 53 -21.73 5.93 18.24
N PRO A 54 -20.60 5.39 18.74
CA PRO A 54 -19.31 5.51 18.06
C PRO A 54 -19.38 4.90 16.65
N LEU A 55 -18.57 5.43 15.74
CA LEU A 55 -18.50 4.89 14.38
C LEU A 55 -18.02 3.43 14.40
N PRO A 56 -18.63 2.54 13.59
CA PRO A 56 -18.18 1.17 13.46
C PRO A 56 -16.71 1.09 13.02
N VAL A 57 -15.92 0.21 13.65
CA VAL A 57 -14.48 0.08 13.38
C VAL A 57 -14.18 -0.19 11.90
N LYS A 58 -15.04 -0.94 11.21
CA LYS A 58 -14.90 -1.20 9.77
C LYS A 58 -14.98 0.08 8.93
N GLU A 59 -15.87 1.00 9.28
CA GLU A 59 -16.04 2.27 8.58
C GLU A 59 -14.90 3.25 8.91
N VAL A 60 -14.48 3.27 10.17
CA VAL A 60 -13.32 4.03 10.63
C VAL A 60 -12.05 3.60 9.87
N LEU A 61 -11.79 2.30 9.78
CA LEU A 61 -10.63 1.76 9.07
C LEU A 61 -10.75 1.83 7.54
N ALA A 62 -11.95 1.96 6.98
CA ALA A 62 -12.14 2.21 5.56
C ALA A 62 -11.66 3.61 5.15
N THR A 63 -11.51 4.54 6.09
CA THR A 63 -10.99 5.88 5.84
C THR A 63 -9.46 5.83 5.73
N SER A 64 -8.92 5.80 4.49
CA SER A 64 -7.47 5.62 4.23
C SER A 64 -6.59 6.61 5.00
N ARG A 65 -6.95 7.90 4.99
CA ARG A 65 -6.19 8.96 5.68
C ARG A 65 -6.11 8.73 7.19
N PHE A 66 -7.18 8.22 7.79
CA PHE A 66 -7.21 7.88 9.21
C PHE A 66 -6.33 6.66 9.50
N ALA A 67 -6.45 5.60 8.70
CA ALA A 67 -5.63 4.41 8.84
C ALA A 67 -4.13 4.72 8.66
N GLU A 68 -3.77 5.52 7.66
CA GLU A 68 -2.40 6.01 7.43
C GLU A 68 -1.88 6.85 8.60
N TYR A 69 -2.72 7.74 9.14
CA TYR A 69 -2.37 8.53 10.32
C TYR A 69 -2.07 7.62 11.52
N LEU A 70 -2.92 6.62 11.78
CA LEU A 70 -2.67 5.65 12.85
C LEU A 70 -1.37 4.88 12.60
N LEU A 71 -1.15 4.36 11.39
CA LEU A 71 0.09 3.65 11.02
C LEU A 71 1.34 4.52 11.21
N SER A 72 1.24 5.84 11.05
CA SER A 72 2.37 6.76 11.34
C SER A 72 2.76 6.80 12.82
N LYS A 73 1.85 6.41 13.71
CA LYS A 73 1.98 6.35 15.18
C LYS A 73 2.17 4.91 15.69
N GLU A 74 2.51 3.98 14.81
CA GLU A 74 2.72 2.59 15.16
C GLU A 74 3.83 2.43 16.23
N PRO A 75 3.62 1.58 17.26
CA PRO A 75 4.61 1.35 18.29
C PRO A 75 5.84 0.59 17.74
N GLY A 76 7.00 0.97 18.27
CA GLY A 76 8.28 0.33 18.01
C GLY A 76 8.94 0.71 16.67
N PRO A 77 9.94 -0.07 16.23
CA PRO A 77 10.62 0.16 14.97
C PRO A 77 9.67 0.23 13.77
N ARG A 78 9.93 1.18 12.87
CA ARG A 78 9.14 1.33 11.64
C ARG A 78 9.44 0.19 10.68
N VAL A 79 8.39 -0.43 10.16
CA VAL A 79 8.47 -1.47 9.13
C VAL A 79 7.86 -0.91 7.86
N GLN A 80 8.52 -1.09 6.73
CA GLN A 80 8.04 -0.60 5.43
C GLN A 80 7.06 -1.62 4.81
N TYR A 81 5.84 -1.69 5.35
CA TYR A 81 4.82 -2.64 4.90
C TYR A 81 4.48 -2.54 3.41
N GLY A 82 4.55 -1.31 2.86
CA GLY A 82 4.33 -1.05 1.43
C GLY A 82 5.32 -1.78 0.52
N ASN A 83 6.58 -1.92 0.95
CA ASN A 83 7.64 -2.60 0.20
C ASN A 83 7.66 -4.12 0.48
N LEU A 84 7.21 -4.52 1.68
CA LEU A 84 7.21 -5.90 2.10
C LEU A 84 6.29 -6.78 1.24
N ARG A 85 5.09 -6.30 0.90
CA ARG A 85 4.10 -7.09 0.16
C ARG A 85 4.55 -7.39 -1.28
N PRO A 86 5.02 -6.42 -2.09
CA PRO A 86 5.62 -6.70 -3.39
C PRO A 86 6.82 -7.64 -3.30
N ALA A 87 7.73 -7.40 -2.34
CA ALA A 87 8.91 -8.24 -2.17
C ALA A 87 8.55 -9.71 -1.87
N LEU A 88 7.67 -9.95 -0.89
CA LEU A 88 7.19 -11.29 -0.57
C LEU A 88 6.44 -11.95 -1.74
N SER A 89 5.73 -11.16 -2.55
CA SER A 89 5.05 -11.67 -3.75
C SER A 89 6.04 -12.12 -4.82
N ALA A 90 7.12 -11.36 -5.03
CA ALA A 90 8.14 -11.66 -6.04
C ALA A 90 8.87 -12.98 -5.74
N ILE A 91 9.18 -13.24 -4.47
CA ILE A 91 9.90 -14.46 -4.06
C ILE A 91 8.96 -15.59 -3.58
N ARG A 92 7.64 -15.44 -3.73
CA ARG A 92 6.64 -16.36 -3.17
C ARG A 92 6.84 -17.81 -3.60
N SER A 93 7.10 -18.05 -4.89
CA SER A 93 7.29 -19.40 -5.44
C SER A 93 8.45 -20.13 -4.75
N PHE A 94 9.54 -19.42 -4.47
CA PHE A 94 10.67 -19.95 -3.72
C PHE A 94 10.34 -20.16 -2.25
N LEU A 95 9.70 -19.19 -1.61
CA LEU A 95 9.35 -19.28 -0.18
C LEU A 95 8.42 -20.46 0.11
N VAL A 96 7.46 -20.74 -0.77
CA VAL A 96 6.52 -21.85 -0.59
C VAL A 96 7.19 -23.21 -0.81
N SER A 97 8.24 -23.25 -1.62
CA SER A 97 8.92 -24.50 -2.00
C SER A 97 9.88 -25.04 -0.93
N SER A 98 10.30 -24.21 0.03
CA SER A 98 11.25 -24.61 1.09
C SER A 98 10.62 -24.61 2.49
N PRO A 99 11.00 -25.55 3.38
CA PRO A 99 10.55 -25.53 4.79
C PRO A 99 10.93 -24.22 5.52
N GLY A 100 12.10 -23.66 5.22
CA GLY A 100 12.54 -22.38 5.78
C GLY A 100 11.71 -21.20 5.28
N GLY A 101 11.38 -21.16 3.98
CA GLY A 101 10.52 -20.11 3.41
C GLY A 101 9.09 -20.15 3.94
N LYS A 102 8.54 -21.34 4.21
CA LYS A 102 7.23 -21.48 4.88
C LYS A 102 7.24 -20.87 6.29
N LYS A 103 8.31 -21.08 7.06
CA LYS A 103 8.49 -20.43 8.38
C LYS A 103 8.56 -18.91 8.24
N LEU A 104 9.27 -18.41 7.24
CA LEU A 104 9.38 -16.98 6.97
C LEU A 104 8.02 -16.35 6.61
N LEU A 105 7.23 -17.01 5.77
CA LEU A 105 5.87 -16.57 5.44
C LEU A 105 4.96 -16.56 6.68
N ALA A 106 5.06 -17.59 7.53
CA ALA A 106 4.29 -17.67 8.77
C ALA A 106 4.66 -16.54 9.74
N PHE A 107 5.95 -16.21 9.85
CA PHE A 107 6.44 -15.09 10.65
C PHE A 107 5.84 -13.75 10.20
N TYR A 108 5.82 -13.45 8.88
CA TYR A 108 5.23 -12.20 8.39
C TYR A 108 3.71 -12.18 8.47
N LYS A 109 3.06 -13.33 8.29
CA LYS A 109 1.63 -13.45 8.56
C LYS A 109 1.35 -13.10 10.03
N HIS A 110 2.19 -13.56 10.95
CA HIS A 110 2.06 -13.22 12.37
C HIS A 110 2.30 -11.73 12.62
N LEU A 111 3.33 -11.12 12.02
CA LEU A 111 3.56 -9.66 12.09
C LEU A 111 2.32 -8.86 11.66
N LEU A 112 1.76 -9.19 10.49
CA LEU A 112 0.59 -8.50 9.95
C LEU A 112 -0.66 -8.72 10.83
N GLN A 113 -0.80 -9.90 11.45
CA GLN A 113 -1.88 -10.17 12.39
C GLN A 113 -1.75 -9.34 13.66
N VAL A 114 -0.56 -9.26 14.25
CA VAL A 114 -0.33 -8.47 15.47
C VAL A 114 -0.50 -6.99 15.19
N GLN A 115 0.01 -6.50 14.05
CA GLN A 115 -0.24 -5.14 13.58
C GLN A 115 -1.73 -4.85 13.37
N GLY A 116 -2.44 -5.76 12.69
CA GLY A 116 -3.87 -5.61 12.44
C GLY A 116 -4.69 -5.56 13.73
N ARG A 117 -4.35 -6.39 14.72
CA ARG A 117 -4.97 -6.36 16.05
C ARG A 117 -4.75 -5.01 16.75
N TRP A 118 -3.53 -4.50 16.73
CA TRP A 118 -3.22 -3.18 17.28
C TRP A 118 -3.98 -2.06 16.56
N LEU A 119 -3.99 -2.08 15.23
CA LEU A 119 -4.67 -1.05 14.43
C LEU A 119 -6.19 -1.04 14.71
N MET A 120 -6.81 -2.22 14.80
CA MET A 120 -8.22 -2.36 15.14
C MET A 120 -8.52 -1.87 16.56
N ALA A 121 -7.74 -2.29 17.56
CA ALA A 121 -7.94 -1.90 18.95
C ALA A 121 -7.77 -0.38 19.14
N THR A 122 -6.73 0.19 18.53
CA THR A 122 -6.45 1.63 18.59
C THR A 122 -7.54 2.44 17.88
N ALA A 123 -7.98 2.01 16.69
CA ALA A 123 -9.07 2.67 15.98
C ALA A 123 -10.38 2.63 16.77
N GLN A 124 -10.68 1.50 17.44
CA GLN A 124 -11.85 1.38 18.28
C GLN A 124 -11.79 2.31 19.50
N LEU A 125 -10.65 2.36 20.19
CA LEU A 125 -10.44 3.26 21.32
C LEU A 125 -10.59 4.72 20.91
N VAL A 126 -9.91 5.15 19.84
CA VAL A 126 -9.95 6.53 19.36
C VAL A 126 -11.35 6.94 18.91
N SER A 127 -12.05 6.08 18.17
CA SER A 127 -13.43 6.32 17.76
C SER A 127 -14.36 6.47 18.97
N PHE A 128 -14.18 5.63 19.99
CA PHE A 128 -14.95 5.70 21.23
C PHE A 128 -14.65 6.97 22.02
N GLU A 129 -13.39 7.33 22.23
CA GLU A 129 -13.00 8.56 22.93
C GLU A 129 -13.52 9.81 22.21
N LEU A 130 -13.50 9.82 20.88
CA LEU A 130 -14.04 10.91 20.09
C LEU A 130 -15.58 10.99 20.22
N TYR A 131 -16.28 9.86 20.22
CA TYR A 131 -17.71 9.80 20.52
C TYR A 131 -18.03 10.39 21.90
N VAL A 132 -17.25 10.04 22.93
CA VAL A 132 -17.41 10.59 24.29
C VAL A 132 -17.23 12.11 24.27
N LYS A 133 -16.16 12.61 23.64
CA LYS A 133 -15.90 14.06 23.52
C LYS A 133 -17.02 14.80 22.79
N LEU A 134 -17.49 14.26 21.67
CA LEU A 134 -18.59 14.85 20.89
C LEU A 134 -19.89 14.88 21.71
N THR A 135 -20.19 13.81 22.42
CA THR A 135 -21.41 13.72 23.24
C THR A 135 -21.36 14.71 24.40
N TYR A 136 -20.19 14.83 25.03
CA TYR A 136 -19.95 15.82 26.07
C TYR A 136 -20.14 17.25 25.57
N ALA A 137 -19.50 17.60 24.47
CA ALA A 137 -19.51 18.95 23.93
C ALA A 137 -20.90 19.37 23.42
N LEU A 138 -21.62 18.47 22.74
CA LEU A 138 -22.89 18.80 22.08
C LEU A 138 -24.13 18.60 22.95
N PHE A 139 -24.17 17.58 23.79
CA PHE A 139 -25.41 17.20 24.48
C PHE A 139 -25.39 17.48 25.98
N ILE A 140 -24.24 17.31 26.64
CA ILE A 140 -24.12 17.44 28.11
C ILE A 140 -23.70 18.85 28.52
N SER A 141 -22.50 19.30 28.11
CA SER A 141 -21.93 20.61 28.48
C SER A 141 -22.51 21.74 27.63
N ARG A 142 -22.79 21.46 26.35
CA ARG A 142 -23.34 22.42 25.36
C ARG A 142 -22.50 23.71 25.25
N ASP A 143 -21.20 23.61 25.50
CA ASP A 143 -20.26 24.72 25.59
C ASP A 143 -19.50 24.96 24.28
N ASP A 144 -19.39 23.96 23.41
CA ASP A 144 -18.67 24.05 22.14
C ASP A 144 -19.56 24.60 21.00
N LYS A 145 -19.74 25.92 20.97
CA LYS A 145 -20.49 26.63 19.93
C LYS A 145 -19.92 26.40 18.52
N LYS A 146 -18.60 26.29 18.39
CA LYS A 146 -17.94 26.09 17.09
C LYS A 146 -18.29 24.72 16.52
N LEU A 147 -18.28 23.69 17.36
CA LEU A 147 -18.73 22.34 16.98
C LEU A 147 -20.19 22.36 16.54
N LEU A 148 -21.07 23.02 17.28
CA LEU A 148 -22.47 23.15 16.91
C LEU A 148 -22.65 23.87 15.56
N ASP A 149 -21.94 24.98 15.33
CA ASP A 149 -21.96 25.72 14.07
C ASP A 149 -21.51 24.84 12.89
N HIS A 150 -20.47 24.01 13.10
CA HIS A 150 -20.02 23.05 12.09
C HIS A 150 -21.10 22.00 11.77
N PHE A 151 -21.76 21.44 12.79
CA PHE A 151 -22.87 20.50 12.60
C PHE A 151 -24.04 21.13 11.83
N ILE A 152 -24.41 22.38 12.16
CA ILE A 152 -25.46 23.13 11.45
C ILE A 152 -25.07 23.39 9.99
N LYS A 153 -23.81 23.75 9.75
CA LYS A 153 -23.27 23.98 8.40
C LYS A 153 -23.35 22.73 7.53
N VAL A 154 -22.99 21.56 8.06
CA VAL A 154 -22.91 20.30 7.28
C VAL A 154 -24.27 19.58 7.21
N ILE A 155 -25.10 19.68 8.25
CA ILE A 155 -26.41 19.03 8.34
C ILE A 155 -27.49 20.09 8.65
N PRO A 156 -28.25 20.52 7.62
CA PRO A 156 -29.42 21.37 7.82
C PRO A 156 -30.43 20.67 8.77
N GLY A 157 -30.79 21.32 9.87
CA GLY A 157 -31.67 20.75 10.90
C GLY A 157 -30.95 20.00 12.03
N ALA A 158 -29.61 20.05 12.12
CA ALA A 158 -28.88 19.48 13.26
C ALA A 158 -29.33 20.08 14.60
N LEU A 159 -29.68 21.38 14.63
CA LEU A 159 -30.08 22.09 15.84
C LEU A 159 -31.28 21.44 16.56
N SER A 160 -32.31 21.02 15.82
CA SER A 160 -33.49 20.37 16.42
C SER A 160 -33.16 18.98 16.98
N LYS A 161 -32.31 18.22 16.29
CA LYS A 161 -31.84 16.91 16.77
C LYS A 161 -30.97 17.03 18.02
N VAL A 162 -30.13 18.07 18.09
CA VAL A 162 -29.29 18.37 19.26
C VAL A 162 -30.14 18.82 20.45
N ALA A 163 -31.13 19.69 20.22
CA ALA A 163 -32.01 20.19 21.26
C ALA A 163 -32.91 19.11 21.89
N ASN A 164 -33.35 18.13 21.10
CA ASN A 164 -34.25 17.05 21.53
C ASN A 164 -33.55 15.90 22.28
N TYR A 165 -32.25 16.02 22.56
CA TYR A 165 -31.54 15.01 23.34
C TYR A 165 -31.94 15.08 24.82
N SER A 166 -32.40 13.97 25.39
CA SER A 166 -32.75 13.85 26.80
C SER A 166 -31.54 14.22 27.67
N ASN A 167 -31.74 15.04 28.69
CA ASN A 167 -30.68 15.44 29.63
C ASN A 167 -30.13 14.21 30.37
N VAL A 168 -29.10 13.57 29.79
CA VAL A 168 -28.31 12.57 30.49
C VAL A 168 -27.41 13.32 31.45
N ASP A 169 -27.56 13.03 32.75
CA ASP A 169 -26.68 13.59 33.77
C ASP A 169 -25.22 13.16 33.51
N ARG A 170 -24.29 14.09 33.73
CA ARG A 170 -22.85 13.90 33.48
C ARG A 170 -22.30 12.73 34.28
N ALA A 171 -22.62 12.62 35.56
CA ALA A 171 -22.10 11.54 36.41
C ALA A 171 -22.64 10.18 35.95
N SER A 172 -23.90 10.13 35.53
CA SER A 172 -24.53 8.94 34.96
C SER A 172 -23.89 8.53 33.63
N PHE A 173 -23.53 9.49 32.77
CA PHE A 173 -22.84 9.20 31.50
C PHE A 173 -21.40 8.71 31.70
N ASP A 174 -20.64 9.36 32.60
CA ASP A 174 -19.27 8.96 32.92
C ASP A 174 -19.23 7.53 33.48
N THR A 175 -20.11 7.20 34.43
CA THR A 175 -20.15 5.88 35.04
C THR A 175 -20.47 4.78 34.02
N LEU A 176 -21.41 5.01 33.10
CA LEU A 176 -21.76 4.06 32.05
C LEU A 176 -20.60 3.80 31.07
N LEU A 177 -19.82 4.84 30.73
CA LEU A 177 -18.79 4.73 29.70
C LEU A 177 -17.40 4.41 30.25
N ASN A 178 -17.13 4.64 31.53
CA ASN A 178 -15.82 4.36 32.13
C ASN A 178 -15.44 2.88 32.04
N LEU A 179 -16.39 1.96 32.22
CA LEU A 179 -16.11 0.53 32.08
C LEU A 179 -15.64 0.19 30.66
N GLU A 180 -16.36 0.65 29.65
CA GLU A 180 -16.05 0.38 28.25
C GLU A 180 -14.76 1.11 27.82
N LYS A 181 -14.56 2.34 28.29
CA LYS A 181 -13.31 3.09 28.07
C LYS A 181 -12.11 2.31 28.60
N ASN A 182 -12.16 1.86 29.85
CA ASN A 182 -11.06 1.11 30.47
C ASN A 182 -10.79 -0.20 29.72
N ARG A 183 -11.84 -0.94 29.36
CA ARG A 183 -11.75 -2.17 28.56
C ARG A 183 -11.05 -1.93 27.21
N LEU A 184 -11.42 -0.85 26.51
CA LEU A 184 -10.81 -0.48 25.22
C LEU A 184 -9.37 0.02 25.38
N GLN A 185 -9.07 0.75 26.45
CA GLN A 185 -7.72 1.20 26.77
C GLN A 185 -6.79 0.02 27.06
N GLU A 186 -7.20 -0.91 27.91
CA GLU A 186 -6.46 -2.14 28.20
C GLU A 186 -6.21 -2.97 26.94
N ALA A 187 -7.23 -3.16 26.10
CA ALA A 187 -7.09 -3.88 24.84
C ALA A 187 -6.10 -3.19 23.88
N SER A 188 -6.17 -1.86 23.77
CA SER A 188 -5.27 -1.07 22.93
C SER A 188 -3.83 -1.13 23.45
N PHE A 189 -3.61 -0.98 24.76
CA PHE A 189 -2.28 -1.06 25.37
C PHE A 189 -1.68 -2.46 25.26
N SER A 190 -2.45 -3.50 25.56
CA SER A 190 -2.01 -4.89 25.41
C SER A 190 -1.61 -5.21 23.97
N ALA A 191 -2.38 -4.73 22.98
CA ALA A 191 -2.05 -4.91 21.57
C ALA A 191 -0.81 -4.10 21.15
N ALA A 192 -0.64 -2.88 21.67
CA ALA A 192 0.53 -2.05 21.41
C ALA A 192 1.81 -2.67 21.99
N ASP A 193 1.75 -3.15 23.23
CA ASP A 193 2.86 -3.84 23.90
C ASP A 193 3.22 -5.12 23.17
N SER A 194 2.22 -5.90 22.75
CA SER A 194 2.44 -7.11 21.96
C SER A 194 3.18 -6.82 20.65
N LEU A 195 2.77 -5.77 19.93
CA LEU A 195 3.41 -5.35 18.68
C LEU A 195 4.83 -4.84 18.91
N PHE A 196 5.02 -4.00 19.93
CA PHE A 196 6.32 -3.47 20.31
C PHE A 196 7.29 -4.60 20.67
N ASN A 197 6.89 -5.48 21.60
CA ASN A 197 7.71 -6.59 22.07
C ASN A 197 8.04 -7.56 20.93
N PHE A 198 7.09 -7.81 20.03
CA PHE A 198 7.34 -8.63 18.85
C PHE A 198 8.42 -8.01 17.95
N LYS A 199 8.32 -6.72 17.63
CA LYS A 199 9.29 -6.02 16.76
C LYS A 199 10.69 -5.89 17.36
N VAL A 200 10.78 -5.75 18.68
CA VAL A 200 12.06 -5.61 19.39
C VAL A 200 12.68 -6.97 19.71
N SER A 201 11.95 -8.07 19.52
CA SER A 201 12.45 -9.42 19.77
C SER A 201 13.69 -9.75 18.92
N LYS A 202 14.62 -10.53 19.50
CA LYS A 202 15.80 -11.04 18.78
C LYS A 202 15.41 -11.88 17.55
N GLU A 203 14.31 -12.63 17.68
CA GLU A 203 13.74 -13.43 16.60
C GLU A 203 13.34 -12.55 15.42
N PHE A 204 12.76 -11.37 15.67
CA PHE A 204 12.38 -10.43 14.63
C PHE A 204 13.59 -9.99 13.81
N TYR A 205 14.64 -9.50 14.46
CA TYR A 205 15.86 -9.07 13.77
C TYR A 205 16.51 -10.20 12.96
N HIS A 206 16.63 -11.38 13.55
CA HIS A 206 17.26 -12.52 12.89
C HIS A 206 16.45 -13.01 11.67
N THR A 207 15.12 -13.08 11.82
CA THR A 207 14.23 -13.56 10.76
C THR A 207 14.05 -12.51 9.67
N HIS A 208 14.00 -11.23 10.03
CA HIS A 208 13.96 -10.13 9.08
C HIS A 208 15.26 -10.05 8.26
N GLY A 209 16.42 -10.17 8.91
CA GLY A 209 17.71 -10.23 8.24
C GLY A 209 17.80 -11.37 7.21
N LYS A 210 17.28 -12.56 7.55
CA LYS A 210 17.19 -13.69 6.60
C LYS A 210 16.31 -13.40 5.38
N LEU A 211 15.27 -12.58 5.53
CA LEU A 211 14.46 -12.17 4.38
C LEU A 211 15.26 -11.24 3.48
N LEU A 212 15.93 -10.23 4.04
CA LEU A 212 16.71 -9.27 3.26
C LEU A 212 17.78 -9.98 2.44
N THR A 213 18.52 -10.91 3.06
CA THR A 213 19.50 -11.71 2.32
C THR A 213 18.84 -12.62 1.28
N ALA A 214 17.68 -13.20 1.57
CA ALA A 214 16.94 -13.99 0.58
C ALA A 214 16.51 -13.13 -0.62
N ILE A 215 16.01 -11.91 -0.38
CA ILE A 215 15.62 -10.97 -1.45
C ILE A 215 16.84 -10.63 -2.31
N GLU A 216 17.96 -10.24 -1.70
CA GLU A 216 19.20 -9.89 -2.41
C GLU A 216 19.71 -11.05 -3.27
N VAL A 217 19.76 -12.27 -2.71
CA VAL A 217 20.19 -13.47 -3.44
C VAL A 217 19.24 -13.79 -4.59
N HIS A 218 17.93 -13.59 -4.40
CA HIS A 218 16.95 -13.80 -5.46
C HIS A 218 17.04 -12.77 -6.57
N GLU A 219 17.22 -11.50 -6.22
CA GLU A 219 17.41 -10.42 -7.20
C GLU A 219 18.67 -10.66 -8.03
N ALA A 220 19.79 -11.00 -7.39
CA ALA A 220 21.02 -11.36 -8.08
C ALA A 220 20.82 -12.55 -9.03
N LYS A 221 20.07 -13.57 -8.60
CA LYS A 221 19.80 -14.74 -9.45
C LYS A 221 18.86 -14.43 -10.62
N LEU A 222 17.86 -13.57 -10.40
CA LEU A 222 16.95 -13.12 -11.45
C LEU A 222 17.69 -12.31 -12.50
N GLU A 223 18.61 -11.45 -12.09
CA GLU A 223 19.43 -10.67 -13.00
C GLU A 223 20.34 -11.55 -13.85
N GLU A 224 21.01 -12.54 -13.22
CA GLU A 224 21.80 -13.53 -13.94
C GLU A 224 20.97 -14.31 -14.97
N LEU A 225 19.73 -14.69 -14.62
CA LEU A 225 18.82 -15.37 -15.54
C LEU A 225 18.38 -14.48 -16.70
N ARG A 226 18.11 -13.20 -16.44
CA ARG A 226 17.76 -12.21 -17.48
C ARG A 226 18.92 -12.00 -18.44
N GLU A 227 20.14 -11.85 -17.93
CA GLU A 227 21.33 -11.75 -18.77
C GLU A 227 21.53 -12.99 -19.64
N ARG A 228 21.42 -14.20 -19.06
CA ARG A 228 21.55 -15.44 -19.84
C ARG A 228 20.46 -15.55 -20.89
N ALA A 229 19.22 -15.15 -20.59
CA ALA A 229 18.13 -15.13 -21.56
C ALA A 229 18.39 -14.12 -22.69
N ALA A 230 18.89 -12.92 -22.36
CA ALA A 230 19.27 -11.90 -23.34
C ALA A 230 20.39 -12.39 -24.26
N ARG A 231 21.44 -13.02 -23.71
CA ARG A 231 22.54 -13.61 -24.50
C ARG A 231 22.03 -14.70 -25.44
N ARG A 232 21.20 -15.63 -24.96
CA ARG A 232 20.60 -16.68 -25.81
C ARG A 232 19.71 -16.10 -26.92
N LYS A 233 18.97 -15.03 -26.64
CA LYS A 233 18.15 -14.34 -27.64
C LYS A 233 19.04 -13.68 -28.71
N ALA A 234 20.10 -13.00 -28.31
CA ALA A 234 21.07 -12.38 -29.21
C ALA A 234 21.79 -13.43 -30.08
N GLU A 235 22.26 -14.53 -29.50
CA GLU A 235 22.86 -15.65 -30.24
C GLU A 235 21.89 -16.27 -31.26
N ARG A 236 20.63 -16.48 -30.87
CA ARG A 236 19.60 -16.99 -31.79
C ARG A 236 19.36 -16.02 -32.94
N GLN A 237 19.28 -14.72 -32.66
CA GLN A 237 19.07 -13.69 -33.66
C GLN A 237 20.27 -13.58 -34.62
N ALA A 238 21.50 -13.66 -34.11
CA ALA A 238 22.71 -13.72 -34.91
C ALA A 238 22.76 -14.97 -35.82
N ARG A 239 22.36 -16.14 -35.32
CA ARG A 239 22.25 -17.36 -36.14
C ARG A 239 21.21 -17.23 -37.25
N ILE A 240 20.06 -16.64 -36.96
CA ILE A 240 19.01 -16.39 -37.97
C ILE A 240 19.53 -15.42 -39.03
N GLN A 241 20.18 -14.32 -38.63
CA GLN A 241 20.78 -13.36 -39.56
C GLN A 241 21.88 -14.01 -40.41
N ALA A 242 22.77 -14.80 -39.82
CA ALA A 242 23.81 -15.53 -40.55
C ALA A 242 23.24 -16.57 -41.53
N ALA A 243 22.15 -17.24 -41.17
CA ALA A 243 21.44 -18.14 -42.09
C ALA A 243 20.77 -17.37 -43.23
N TYR A 244 20.15 -16.22 -42.93
CA TYR A 244 19.55 -15.36 -43.94
C TYR A 244 20.58 -14.84 -44.94
N THR A 245 21.72 -14.34 -44.47
CA THR A 245 22.81 -13.86 -45.36
C THR A 245 23.44 -14.97 -46.18
N ARG A 246 23.60 -16.17 -45.61
CA ARG A 246 24.06 -17.34 -46.36
C ARG A 246 23.06 -17.74 -47.44
N ASN A 247 21.77 -17.75 -47.13
CA ASN A 247 20.72 -18.11 -48.08
C ASN A 247 20.56 -17.06 -49.17
N SER A 248 20.60 -15.77 -48.85
CA SER A 248 20.56 -14.70 -49.85
C SER A 248 21.78 -14.74 -50.78
N ALA A 249 22.98 -15.00 -50.26
CA ALA A 249 24.18 -15.19 -51.08
C ALA A 249 24.07 -16.41 -52.00
N THR A 250 23.42 -17.48 -51.56
CA THR A 250 23.21 -18.70 -52.36
C THR A 250 22.14 -18.49 -53.43
N LEU A 251 21.03 -17.81 -53.09
CA LEU A 251 19.97 -17.44 -54.02
C LEU A 251 20.51 -16.53 -55.13
N ASN A 252 21.28 -15.50 -54.79
CA ASN A 252 21.88 -14.59 -55.78
C ASN A 252 22.83 -15.33 -56.73
N ARG A 253 23.56 -16.34 -56.25
CA ARG A 253 24.39 -17.20 -57.11
C ARG A 253 23.57 -18.09 -58.04
N GLN A 254 22.44 -18.62 -57.57
CA GLN A 254 21.55 -19.44 -58.41
C GLN A 254 20.83 -18.58 -59.47
N MET A 255 20.37 -17.38 -59.12
CA MET A 255 19.77 -16.45 -60.09
C MET A 255 20.80 -15.88 -61.07
N GLY A 256 22.04 -15.61 -60.65
CA GLY A 256 23.13 -15.20 -61.55
C GLY A 256 23.58 -16.27 -62.55
N MET A 257 23.18 -17.53 -62.33
CA MET A 257 23.39 -18.66 -63.25
C MET A 257 22.13 -19.02 -64.04
N ALA A 258 20.97 -18.48 -63.66
CA ALA A 258 19.73 -18.61 -64.42
C ALA A 258 19.87 -17.79 -65.71
N GLY A 259 19.93 -18.49 -66.85
CA GLY A 259 20.20 -17.92 -68.17
C GLY A 259 21.59 -18.23 -68.76
N MET A 260 22.53 -18.77 -67.97
CA MET A 260 23.86 -19.19 -68.46
C MET A 260 23.94 -20.67 -68.86
N THR A 261 22.88 -21.44 -68.61
CA THR A 261 22.71 -22.78 -69.18
C THR A 261 21.52 -22.72 -70.13
N PRO A 262 21.70 -22.95 -71.45
CA PRO A 262 20.60 -22.96 -72.39
C PRO A 262 19.72 -24.17 -72.04
N HIS A 263 18.61 -23.91 -71.37
CA HIS A 263 17.60 -24.93 -71.14
C HIS A 263 16.68 -24.97 -72.35
N HIS A 264 16.34 -26.19 -72.78
CA HIS A 264 15.39 -26.40 -73.85
C HIS A 264 14.05 -25.73 -73.44
N PRO A 265 13.32 -25.04 -74.33
CA PRO A 265 12.12 -24.26 -73.96
C PRO A 265 11.05 -25.08 -73.21
N GLU A 266 11.01 -26.39 -73.43
CA GLU A 266 10.13 -27.33 -72.72
C GLU A 266 10.50 -27.51 -71.24
N VAL A 267 11.78 -27.41 -70.90
CA VAL A 267 12.28 -27.50 -69.51
C VAL A 267 11.96 -26.21 -68.77
N GLU A 268 12.09 -25.05 -69.40
CA GLU A 268 11.70 -23.76 -68.79
C GLU A 268 10.19 -23.68 -68.56
N ALA A 269 9.38 -24.19 -69.50
CA ALA A 269 7.94 -24.29 -69.35
C ALA A 269 7.55 -25.22 -68.19
N SER A 270 8.23 -26.37 -68.08
CA SER A 270 8.01 -27.33 -66.98
C SER A 270 8.41 -26.78 -65.62
N VAL A 271 9.55 -26.07 -65.52
CA VAL A 271 9.99 -25.43 -64.26
C VAL A 271 9.06 -24.27 -63.87
N CYS A 272 8.59 -23.46 -64.84
CA CYS A 272 7.57 -22.44 -64.60
C CYS A 272 6.24 -23.03 -64.12
N GLN A 273 5.85 -24.18 -64.65
CA GLN A 273 4.63 -24.86 -64.26
C GLN A 273 4.75 -25.47 -62.85
N TYR A 274 5.88 -26.13 -62.56
CA TYR A 274 6.18 -26.65 -61.23
C TYR A 274 6.27 -25.54 -60.16
N THR A 275 6.89 -24.40 -60.46
CA THR A 275 6.94 -23.26 -59.53
C THR A 275 5.57 -22.60 -59.32
N LYS A 276 4.71 -22.56 -60.34
CA LYS A 276 3.30 -22.16 -60.18
C LYS A 276 2.52 -23.15 -59.32
N GLU A 277 2.71 -24.44 -59.50
CA GLU A 277 2.06 -25.50 -58.71
C GLU A 277 2.50 -25.42 -57.23
N ILE A 278 3.80 -25.32 -56.96
CA ILE A 278 4.35 -25.16 -55.60
C ILE A 278 3.86 -23.85 -54.95
N ARG A 279 3.77 -22.75 -55.72
CA ARG A 279 3.23 -21.48 -55.20
C ARG A 279 1.75 -21.61 -54.82
N ASN A 280 0.96 -22.28 -55.65
CA ASN A 280 -0.45 -22.51 -55.40
C ASN A 280 -0.72 -23.54 -54.29
N GLU A 281 0.21 -24.46 -54.03
CA GLU A 281 0.05 -25.50 -53.01
C GLU A 281 0.51 -25.05 -51.62
N PHE A 282 1.59 -24.25 -51.55
CA PHE A 282 2.25 -23.89 -50.28
C PHE A 282 2.21 -22.40 -49.93
N PHE A 283 1.93 -21.53 -50.91
CA PHE A 283 1.91 -20.07 -50.72
C PHE A 283 0.58 -19.42 -51.13
N SER A 284 -0.46 -20.22 -51.41
CA SER A 284 -1.84 -19.75 -51.46
C SER A 284 -2.32 -19.46 -50.04
N PHE A 285 -1.81 -18.38 -49.45
CA PHE A 285 -2.52 -17.74 -48.36
C PHE A 285 -3.84 -17.27 -48.98
N ASN A 286 -4.98 -17.69 -48.42
CA ASN A 286 -6.29 -17.23 -48.85
C ASN A 286 -6.32 -15.69 -48.80
N GLU A 287 -6.06 -15.06 -49.95
CA GLU A 287 -6.25 -13.63 -50.18
C GLU A 287 -7.74 -13.41 -50.43
N ASP A 288 -8.52 -13.37 -49.35
CA ASP A 288 -9.65 -12.44 -49.26
C ASP A 288 -9.11 -11.16 -48.60
N THR A 289 -8.28 -10.42 -49.33
CA THR A 289 -8.08 -8.99 -49.09
C THR A 289 -7.88 -8.32 -50.43
N ASP A 290 -8.99 -7.85 -50.98
CA ASP A 290 -9.00 -6.74 -51.92
C ASP A 290 -8.09 -5.62 -51.41
N ALA A 291 -7.23 -5.16 -52.32
CA ALA A 291 -6.54 -3.87 -52.32
C ALA A 291 -5.51 -3.62 -51.20
N GLN A 292 -4.23 -3.82 -51.52
CA GLN A 292 -3.35 -2.70 -51.86
C GLN A 292 -2.00 -3.17 -52.43
N GLU A 293 -1.58 -2.42 -53.45
CA GLU A 293 -0.35 -2.56 -54.24
C GLU A 293 0.95 -2.69 -53.45
N PRO A 294 2.00 -3.24 -54.09
CA PRO A 294 3.27 -3.56 -53.44
C PRO A 294 4.06 -2.30 -53.10
N LEU A 295 4.59 -2.25 -51.87
CA LEU A 295 5.65 -1.33 -51.50
C LEU A 295 6.90 -1.66 -52.32
N ASP A 296 7.09 -0.87 -53.36
CA ASP A 296 8.29 -0.81 -54.17
C ASP A 296 9.49 -0.44 -53.27
N LEU A 297 10.43 -1.39 -53.12
CA LEU A 297 11.68 -1.18 -52.41
C LEU A 297 12.84 -1.33 -53.40
N THR A 298 12.96 -0.38 -54.33
CA THR A 298 14.23 -0.02 -54.98
C THR A 298 14.25 1.45 -55.43
N GLY A 299 14.96 2.28 -54.65
CA GLY A 299 15.81 3.44 -55.00
C GLY A 299 15.41 4.48 -56.06
N GLU A 300 15.26 5.74 -55.61
CA GLU A 300 16.33 6.77 -55.62
C GLU A 300 16.36 7.49 -54.27
#